data_AF-A0A9X5CFP5-F1
#
_entry.id   AF-A0A9X5CFP5-F1
#
_cell.length_a   1.000
_cell.length_b   1.000
_cell.length_c   1.000
_cell.angle_alpha   90.00
_cell.angle_beta   90.00
_cell.angle_gamma   90.00
#
_symmetry.space_group_name_H-M   'P 1'
#
loop_
_entity.id
_entity.type
_entity.pdbx_description
1 polymer ?
#
loop_
_entity_poly.entity_id
_entity_poly.type
_entity_poly.pdbx_seq_one_letter_code
_entity_poly.pdbx_strand_id
1 'polypeptide(L)'
;MRYYAVFDTNVLISSFLTKRTDTATAQVVDAISSGLIIPLYNQEILDEYTDVLHRVKFSFSEERIGRLMTMIRQYGLAVNPSLTGEILVDMDDLVFYEVVMEKREDDAYLITGNIRHFPERDFIVTPAEMMAIIEKNK
;
A
#
# COMPACT_ATOMS: atom_id res chain seq x y z
N MET A 1 -13.68 9.56 9.26
CA MET A 1 -13.83 8.33 8.47
C MET A 1 -12.51 7.56 8.52
N ARG A 2 -12.50 6.24 8.28
CA ARG A 2 -11.27 5.45 8.12
C ARG A 2 -11.31 4.78 6.75
N TYR A 3 -10.15 4.58 6.14
CA TYR A 3 -10.00 3.93 4.84
C TYR A 3 -9.18 2.67 5.00
N TYR A 4 -9.61 1.57 4.40
CA TYR A 4 -8.78 0.38 4.27
C TYR A 4 -7.97 0.50 2.99
N ALA A 5 -6.69 0.15 2.99
CA ALA A 5 -5.90 0.18 1.77
C ALA A 5 -4.75 -0.83 1.76
N VAL A 6 -4.56 -1.50 0.63
CA VAL A 6 -3.34 -2.21 0.27
C VAL A 6 -2.37 -1.21 -0.35
N PHE A 7 -1.10 -1.26 0.06
CA PHE A 7 -0.04 -0.44 -0.50
C PHE A 7 0.80 -1.29 -1.47
N ASP A 8 0.91 -0.88 -2.72
CA ASP A 8 1.97 -1.40 -3.59
C ASP A 8 3.34 -0.99 -3.03
N THR A 9 4.31 -1.89 -3.10
CA THR A 9 5.70 -1.67 -2.67
C THR A 9 6.32 -0.41 -3.29
N ASN A 10 5.99 -0.05 -4.54
CA ASN A 10 6.52 1.17 -5.17
C ASN A 10 6.13 2.44 -4.39
N VAL A 11 4.92 2.48 -3.81
CA VAL A 11 4.46 3.61 -2.98
C VAL A 11 5.34 3.76 -1.75
N LEU A 12 5.68 2.65 -1.09
CA LEU A 12 6.55 2.63 0.08
C LEU A 12 7.98 3.05 -0.28
N ILE A 13 8.56 2.51 -1.36
CA ILE A 13 9.88 2.92 -1.86
C ILE A 13 9.91 4.42 -2.15
N SER A 14 8.89 4.92 -2.85
CA SER A 14 8.79 6.33 -3.23
C SER A 14 8.65 7.24 -2.01
N SER A 15 7.90 6.82 -0.98
CA SER A 15 7.85 7.52 0.31
C SER A 15 9.20 7.52 1.05
N PHE A 16 10.01 6.48 0.84
CA PHE A 16 11.34 6.40 1.46
C PHE A 16 12.39 7.24 0.72
N LEU A 17 12.28 7.37 -0.61
CA LEU A 17 13.23 8.14 -1.42
C LEU A 17 13.02 9.66 -1.31
N THR A 18 11.77 10.11 -1.10
CA THR A 18 11.48 11.54 -0.99
C THR A 18 12.03 12.13 0.30
N LYS A 19 12.55 13.37 0.21
CA LYS A 19 12.91 14.21 1.36
C LYS A 19 11.79 15.18 1.75
N ARG A 20 10.75 15.25 0.92
CA ARG A 20 9.61 16.14 1.05
C ARG A 20 8.46 15.39 1.69
N THR A 21 7.89 15.96 2.75
CA THR A 21 6.74 15.39 3.48
C THR A 21 5.41 15.73 2.82
N ASP A 22 5.38 16.66 1.86
CA ASP A 22 4.18 17.09 1.14
C ASP A 22 3.95 16.34 -0.17
N THR A 23 4.72 15.28 -0.45
CA THR A 23 4.44 14.40 -1.60
C THR A 23 3.30 13.45 -1.26
N ALA A 24 2.46 13.14 -2.24
CA ALA A 24 1.32 12.25 -2.03
C ALA A 24 1.73 10.88 -1.46
N THR A 25 2.87 10.32 -1.88
CA THR A 25 3.44 9.07 -1.33
C THR A 25 3.83 9.17 0.14
N ALA A 26 4.39 10.31 0.57
CA ALA A 26 4.69 10.54 1.99
C ALA A 26 3.39 10.70 2.78
N GLN A 27 2.44 11.46 2.25
CA GLN A 27 1.17 11.73 2.91
C GLN A 27 0.31 10.48 3.11
N VAL A 28 0.23 9.57 2.13
CA VAL A 28 -0.53 8.30 2.32
C VAL A 28 0.13 7.39 3.36
N VAL A 29 1.45 7.41 3.49
CA VAL A 29 2.16 6.65 4.54
C VAL A 29 1.98 7.31 5.91
N ASP A 30 2.06 8.64 5.99
CA ASP A 30 1.78 9.40 7.21
C ASP A 30 0.32 9.21 7.68
N ALA A 31 -0.62 9.04 6.74
CA ALA A 31 -2.01 8.76 7.04
C ALA A 31 -2.21 7.45 7.82
N ILE A 32 -1.29 6.48 7.71
CA ILE A 32 -1.27 5.27 8.54
C ILE A 32 -1.05 5.63 10.01
N SER A 33 -0.03 6.45 10.30
CA SER A 33 0.28 6.89 11.67
C SER A 33 -0.85 7.68 12.31
N SER A 34 -1.62 8.42 11.51
CA SER A 34 -2.81 9.15 11.98
C SER A 34 -4.04 8.27 12.21
N GLY A 35 -3.98 6.97 11.83
CA GLY A 35 -5.11 6.05 11.89
C GLY A 35 -6.22 6.34 10.87
N LEU A 36 -5.93 7.19 9.88
CA LEU A 36 -6.86 7.55 8.80
C LEU A 36 -6.91 6.47 7.72
N ILE A 37 -5.75 5.88 7.41
CA ILE A 37 -5.63 4.69 6.56
C ILE A 37 -5.24 3.49 7.43
N ILE A 38 -5.98 2.40 7.31
CA ILE A 38 -5.71 1.10 7.90
C ILE A 38 -5.05 0.25 6.80
N PRO A 39 -3.73 -0.02 6.87
CA PRO A 39 -3.06 -0.81 5.86
C PRO A 39 -3.53 -2.27 5.91
N LEU A 40 -3.92 -2.81 4.78
CA LEU A 40 -4.26 -4.22 4.60
C LEU A 40 -3.01 -4.97 4.13
N TYR A 41 -2.73 -6.12 4.73
CA TYR A 41 -1.58 -6.93 4.36
C TYR A 41 -1.83 -8.41 4.61
N ASN A 42 -1.11 -9.28 3.92
CA ASN A 42 -0.89 -10.68 4.31
C ASN A 42 0.62 -10.90 4.53
N GLN A 43 1.03 -12.13 4.83
CA GLN A 43 2.46 -12.43 5.04
C GLN A 43 3.29 -12.22 3.78
N GLU A 44 2.79 -12.63 2.61
CA GLU A 44 3.49 -12.48 1.33
C GLU A 44 3.79 -11.02 0.98
N ILE A 45 2.85 -10.10 1.21
CA ILE A 45 3.06 -8.66 1.05
C ILE A 45 4.15 -8.15 2.01
N LEU A 46 4.16 -8.61 3.27
CA LEU A 46 5.20 -8.21 4.23
C LEU A 46 6.59 -8.73 3.83
N ASP A 47 6.65 -9.91 3.24
CA ASP A 47 7.88 -10.51 2.75
C ASP A 47 8.40 -9.73 1.53
N GLU A 48 7.52 -9.40 0.57
CA GLU A 48 7.83 -8.53 -0.58
C GLU A 48 8.35 -7.16 -0.13
N TYR A 49 7.69 -6.52 0.84
CA TYR A 49 8.18 -5.26 1.41
C TYR A 49 9.57 -5.41 2.02
N THR A 50 9.79 -6.49 2.77
CA THR A 50 11.07 -6.77 3.40
C THR A 50 12.14 -6.92 2.33
N ASP A 51 11.94 -7.80 1.37
CA ASP A 51 12.92 -8.09 0.33
C ASP A 51 13.25 -6.86 -0.52
N VAL A 52 12.24 -6.09 -0.90
CA VAL A 52 12.44 -4.91 -1.75
C VAL A 52 13.12 -3.77 -1.00
N LEU A 53 12.69 -3.46 0.23
CA LEU A 53 13.25 -2.35 1.01
C LEU A 53 14.71 -2.60 1.41
N HIS A 54 15.13 -3.85 1.56
CA HIS A 54 16.53 -4.21 1.87
C HIS A 54 17.43 -4.29 0.64
N ARG A 55 16.93 -4.07 -0.59
CA ARG A 55 17.79 -4.07 -1.80
C ARG A 55 18.87 -2.99 -1.69
N VAL A 56 20.13 -3.40 -1.83
CA VAL A 56 21.35 -2.54 -1.69
C VAL A 56 21.24 -1.22 -2.46
N LYS A 57 20.63 -1.25 -3.66
CA LYS A 57 20.44 -0.07 -4.52
C LYS A 57 19.69 1.09 -3.84
N PHE A 58 18.86 0.81 -2.84
CA PHE A 58 18.11 1.84 -2.12
C PHE A 58 18.87 2.39 -0.90
N SER A 59 19.75 1.57 -0.31
CA SER A 59 20.56 1.98 0.85
C SER A 59 19.73 2.57 2.01
N PHE A 60 18.51 2.06 2.21
CA PHE A 60 17.68 2.43 3.35
C PHE A 60 18.25 1.82 4.64
N SER A 61 18.20 2.57 5.75
CA SER A 61 18.67 2.07 7.04
C SER A 61 17.68 1.09 7.68
N GLU A 62 18.20 0.04 8.32
CA GLU A 62 17.44 -0.96 9.09
C GLU A 62 16.41 -0.34 10.05
N GLU A 63 16.79 0.71 10.79
CA GLU A 63 15.90 1.42 11.72
C GLU A 63 14.64 1.96 11.01
N ARG A 64 14.81 2.46 9.80
CA ARG A 64 13.74 3.11 9.04
C ARG A 64 12.80 2.07 8.43
N ILE A 65 13.35 0.98 7.89
CA ILE A 65 12.57 -0.17 7.43
C ILE A 65 11.80 -0.77 8.61
N GLY A 66 12.48 -1.04 9.72
CA GLY A 66 11.88 -1.59 10.94
C GLY A 66 10.73 -0.74 11.51
N ARG A 67 10.86 0.60 11.50
CA ARG A 67 9.78 1.52 11.91
C ARG A 67 8.55 1.40 11.02
N LEU A 68 8.71 1.41 9.69
CA LEU A 68 7.60 1.23 8.75
C LEU A 68 6.94 -0.13 8.95
N MET A 69 7.73 -1.19 9.03
CA MET A 69 7.25 -2.56 9.22
C MET A 69 6.51 -2.74 10.56
N THR A 70 6.95 -2.05 11.61
CA THR A 70 6.24 -2.02 12.90
C THR A 70 4.93 -1.24 12.78
N MET A 71 4.95 -0.07 12.14
CA MET A 71 3.76 0.75 11.92
C MET A 71 2.68 0.00 11.13
N ILE A 72 3.04 -0.66 10.02
CA ILE A 72 2.10 -1.45 9.22
C ILE A 72 1.45 -2.56 10.06
N ARG A 73 2.23 -3.30 10.87
CA ARG A 73 1.68 -4.36 11.73
C ARG A 73 0.85 -3.82 12.89
N GLN A 74 1.21 -2.66 13.44
CA GLN A 74 0.53 -2.07 14.59
C GLN A 74 -0.81 -1.44 14.22
N TYR A 75 -0.88 -0.75 13.08
CA TYR A 75 -2.07 -0.02 12.65
C TYR A 75 -2.86 -0.72 11.56
N GLY A 76 -2.30 -1.76 10.95
CA GLY A 76 -2.91 -2.51 9.87
C GLY A 76 -3.79 -3.66 10.30
N LEU A 77 -4.40 -4.27 9.29
CA LEU A 77 -5.23 -5.45 9.40
C LEU A 77 -4.64 -6.57 8.54
N ALA A 78 -4.33 -7.70 9.18
CA ALA A 78 -3.97 -8.91 8.47
C ALA A 78 -5.20 -9.48 7.75
N VAL A 79 -5.05 -9.79 6.47
CA VAL A 79 -6.10 -10.32 5.59
C VAL A 79 -5.61 -11.64 5.00
N ASN A 80 -6.49 -12.63 4.95
CA ASN A 80 -6.25 -13.89 4.25
C ASN A 80 -7.17 -13.92 3.01
N PRO A 81 -6.66 -13.57 1.82
CA PRO A 81 -7.50 -13.40 0.66
C PRO A 81 -7.93 -14.74 0.05
N SER A 82 -9.12 -14.74 -0.55
CA SER A 82 -9.57 -15.79 -1.45
C SER A 82 -8.92 -15.62 -2.83
N LEU A 83 -8.63 -16.73 -3.50
CA LEU A 83 -8.11 -16.69 -4.87
C LEU A 83 -9.15 -16.07 -5.80
N THR A 84 -8.75 -15.04 -6.53
CA THR A 84 -9.64 -14.35 -7.48
C THR A 84 -9.70 -15.04 -8.82
N GLY A 85 -8.65 -15.79 -9.17
CA GLY A 85 -8.48 -16.41 -10.50
C GLY A 85 -8.18 -15.40 -11.62
N GLU A 86 -7.89 -14.16 -11.27
CA GLU A 86 -7.50 -13.12 -12.23
C GLU A 86 -6.11 -13.40 -12.81
N ILE A 87 -5.91 -12.98 -14.06
CA ILE A 87 -4.62 -13.05 -14.75
C ILE A 87 -4.18 -11.62 -15.00
N LEU A 88 -3.20 -11.16 -14.23
CA LEU A 88 -2.62 -9.83 -14.35
C LEU A 88 -1.48 -9.81 -15.37
N VAL A 89 -1.07 -8.60 -15.77
CA VAL A 89 0.10 -8.43 -16.64
C VAL A 89 1.37 -8.90 -15.93
N ASP A 90 1.46 -8.60 -14.64
CA ASP A 90 2.49 -9.10 -13.73
C ASP A 90 1.82 -9.92 -12.64
N MET A 91 2.17 -11.20 -12.54
CA MET A 91 1.56 -12.10 -11.57
C MET A 91 2.10 -11.87 -10.15
N ASP A 92 3.24 -11.19 -10.00
CA ASP A 92 3.75 -10.79 -8.69
C ASP A 92 2.83 -9.72 -8.04
N ASP A 93 2.08 -8.98 -8.87
CA ASP A 93 1.10 -7.99 -8.41
C ASP A 93 -0.22 -8.63 -7.93
N LEU A 94 -0.45 -9.93 -8.20
CA LEU A 94 -1.72 -10.60 -7.89
C LEU A 94 -2.03 -10.56 -6.40
N VAL A 95 -1.03 -10.75 -5.54
CA VAL A 95 -1.23 -10.76 -4.08
C VAL A 95 -1.82 -9.45 -3.57
N PHE A 96 -1.40 -8.30 -4.11
CA PHE A 96 -1.94 -6.99 -3.74
C PHE A 96 -3.40 -6.85 -4.19
N TYR A 97 -3.71 -7.33 -5.39
CA TYR A 97 -5.05 -7.33 -5.93
C TYR A 97 -5.99 -8.24 -5.12
N GLU A 98 -5.56 -9.43 -4.77
CA GLU A 98 -6.38 -10.37 -4.00
C GLU A 98 -6.68 -9.85 -2.59
N VAL A 99 -5.69 -9.23 -1.92
CA VAL A 99 -5.91 -8.63 -0.59
C VAL A 99 -6.90 -7.46 -0.64
N VAL A 100 -6.85 -6.60 -1.67
CA VAL A 100 -7.86 -5.54 -1.79
C VAL A 100 -9.23 -6.12 -2.13
N MET A 101 -9.27 -7.17 -2.96
CA MET A 101 -10.51 -7.84 -3.37
C MET A 101 -11.26 -8.46 -2.19
N GLU A 102 -10.55 -9.10 -1.27
CA GLU A 102 -11.11 -9.67 -0.04
C GLU A 102 -11.79 -8.60 0.85
N LYS A 103 -11.38 -7.33 0.72
CA LYS A 103 -11.89 -6.20 1.51
C LYS A 103 -12.70 -5.19 0.71
N ARG A 104 -13.25 -5.57 -0.45
CA ARG A 104 -14.07 -4.66 -1.27
C ARG A 104 -15.39 -4.26 -0.64
N GLU A 105 -16.01 -5.13 0.16
CA GLU A 105 -17.23 -4.77 0.91
C GLU A 105 -16.99 -3.69 1.96
N ASP A 106 -15.73 -3.52 2.42
CA ASP A 106 -15.28 -2.48 3.34
C ASP A 106 -14.73 -1.24 2.58
N ASP A 107 -15.03 -1.09 1.29
CA ASP A 107 -14.55 -0.01 0.41
C ASP A 107 -13.01 0.13 0.36
N ALA A 108 -12.27 -0.98 0.35
CA ALA A 108 -10.80 -0.96 0.36
C ALA A 108 -10.09 -0.42 -0.91
N TYR A 109 -9.11 0.43 -0.66
CA TYR A 109 -7.99 0.95 -1.46
C TYR A 109 -7.02 -0.09 -2.05
N LEU A 110 -6.66 -0.06 -3.33
CA LEU A 110 -5.30 -0.44 -3.75
C LEU A 110 -4.56 0.81 -4.19
N ILE A 111 -3.53 1.20 -3.44
CA ILE A 111 -2.74 2.40 -3.70
C ILE A 111 -1.47 1.96 -4.45
N THR A 112 -1.33 2.37 -5.71
CA THR A 112 -0.23 1.95 -6.58
C THR A 112 0.32 3.10 -7.44
N GLY A 113 1.62 3.05 -7.72
CA GLY A 113 2.25 3.90 -8.74
C GLY A 113 2.21 3.28 -10.15
N ASN A 114 1.81 2.01 -10.27
CA ASN A 114 1.91 1.17 -11.46
C ASN A 114 0.51 0.76 -11.96
N ILE A 115 -0.44 1.69 -12.06
CA ILE A 115 -1.86 1.41 -12.41
C ILE A 115 -2.02 0.48 -13.62
N ARG A 116 -1.13 0.57 -14.62
CA ARG A 116 -1.17 -0.23 -15.84
C ARG A 116 -0.98 -1.74 -15.63
N HIS A 117 -0.50 -2.16 -14.46
CA HIS A 117 -0.33 -3.57 -14.12
C HIS A 117 -1.65 -4.23 -13.69
N PHE A 118 -2.64 -3.42 -13.34
CA PHE A 118 -3.92 -3.84 -12.80
C PHE A 118 -5.07 -3.59 -13.78
N PRO A 119 -6.21 -4.30 -13.63
CA PRO A 119 -7.41 -3.99 -14.39
C PRO A 119 -7.94 -2.59 -14.05
N GLU A 120 -8.61 -1.95 -15.00
CA GLU A 120 -9.21 -0.63 -14.77
C GLU A 120 -10.39 -0.74 -13.79
N ARG A 121 -10.18 -0.26 -12.56
CA ARG A 121 -11.12 -0.27 -11.44
C ARG A 121 -11.02 1.05 -10.67
N ASP A 122 -12.14 1.52 -10.14
CA ASP A 122 -12.24 2.78 -9.38
C ASP A 122 -11.54 2.75 -8.02
N PHE A 123 -11.35 1.56 -7.44
CA PHE A 123 -10.63 1.34 -6.19
C PHE A 123 -9.12 1.15 -6.36
N ILE A 124 -8.60 1.23 -7.59
CA ILE A 124 -7.16 1.18 -7.86
C ILE A 124 -6.70 2.59 -8.18
N VAL A 125 -5.95 3.18 -7.25
CA VAL A 125 -5.71 4.62 -7.22
C VAL A 125 -4.23 4.94 -7.04
N THR A 126 -3.80 6.07 -7.60
CA THR A 126 -2.53 6.67 -7.25
C THR A 126 -2.54 7.22 -5.82
N PRO A 127 -1.36 7.44 -5.20
CA PRO A 127 -1.28 8.15 -3.93
C PRO A 127 -1.98 9.53 -3.95
N ALA A 128 -1.90 10.25 -5.07
CA ALA A 128 -2.51 11.58 -5.20
C ALA A 128 -4.04 11.49 -5.22
N GLU A 129 -4.60 10.52 -5.93
CA GLU A 129 -6.04 10.25 -5.96
C GLU A 129 -6.55 9.82 -4.57
N MET A 130 -5.81 8.96 -3.86
CA MET A 130 -6.15 8.57 -2.49
C MET A 130 -6.24 9.79 -1.55
N MET A 131 -5.27 10.70 -1.62
CA MET A 131 -5.30 11.92 -0.81
C MET A 131 -6.48 12.82 -1.19
N ALA A 132 -6.79 12.96 -2.48
CA ALA A 132 -7.96 13.73 -2.92
C ALA A 132 -9.29 13.11 -2.45
N ILE A 133 -9.40 11.78 -2.42
CA ILE A 133 -10.55 11.06 -1.86
C ILE A 133 -10.69 11.36 -0.37
N ILE A 134 -9.59 11.29 0.39
CA ILE A 134 -9.56 11.62 1.82
C ILE A 134 -10.02 13.06 2.07
N GLU A 135 -9.52 14.03 1.28
CA GLU A 135 -9.83 15.44 1.46
C GLU A 135 -11.29 15.79 1.13
N LYS A 136 -11.87 15.18 0.10
CA LYS A 136 -13.28 15.39 -0.27
C LYS A 136 -14.27 14.90 0.79
N ASN A 137 -13.85 13.96 1.63
CA ASN A 137 -14.67 13.34 2.66
C ASN A 137 -14.35 13.83 4.08
N LYS A 138 -13.54 14.90 4.20
CA LYS A 138 -13.40 15.68 5.45
C LYS A 138 -14.64 16.53 5.68
#